data_AF-A0A7K2XH97-F1
#
_entry.id   AF-A0A7K2XH97-F1
#
_cell.length_a   1.000
_cell.length_b   1.000
_cell.length_c   1.000
_cell.angle_alpha   90.00
_cell.angle_beta   90.00
_cell.angle_gamma   90.00
#
_symmetry.space_group_name_H-M   'P 1'
#
loop_
_entity.id
_entity.type
_entity.pdbx_description
1 polymer ?
#
loop_
_entity_poly.entity_id
_entity_poly.type
_entity_poly.pdbx_seq_one_letter_code
_entity_poly.pdbx_strand_id
1 'polypeptide(L)'
;VAHSPVAARQWVSDELAQSARAVTAHGREAGLARLDLVRRGGLRAVWGAVLVLLLGQALTAVGSGWTGARTAGLCTALVLAALLSAAAHVHRARGGLLAPLIGEDNRLSTTRAVAAAWLLFLSFSLLFLAVRFPALRPPATTGTATTTVTAFGLSRAAGLLTALALVAAVSVTARLVVTAGIAAGRLQKVRADRPRAADLLCDDSGRACLADVQYLLVSCAVLALAAVGLAHDPARLPGVPWSLVLLLGVSAAWHLAAKCAEGVRPTIHSVVRSREAGDLDAPIRTGDDIEIRGRGFVPPGAGAPDPLTRLVVHIGPVHAHVPLVPVQGGFANPTDTALTVPLPADVEPGRVEVSVVTAAGVETNRVTIDVVD
;
A
#
# COMPACT_ATOMS: atom_id res chain seq x y z
N VAL A 1 34.13 37.53 -14.42
CA VAL A 1 33.61 36.15 -14.52
C VAL A 1 32.21 36.26 -15.12
N ALA A 2 32.00 35.78 -16.34
CA ALA A 2 30.70 35.89 -17.01
C ALA A 2 29.70 34.97 -16.29
N HIS A 3 28.71 35.55 -15.60
CA HIS A 3 27.62 34.79 -15.00
C HIS A 3 26.65 34.36 -16.10
N SER A 4 26.66 33.08 -16.47
CA SER A 4 25.59 32.50 -17.28
C SER A 4 24.38 32.21 -16.38
N PRO A 5 23.21 32.82 -16.62
CA PRO A 5 22.00 32.53 -15.84
C PRO A 5 21.55 31.07 -15.97
N VAL A 6 21.85 30.40 -17.10
CA VAL A 6 21.62 28.97 -17.30
C VAL A 6 22.47 28.13 -16.34
N ALA A 7 23.77 28.44 -16.26
CA ALA A 7 24.68 27.75 -15.36
C ALA A 7 24.30 27.93 -13.88
N ALA A 8 23.82 29.13 -13.50
CA ALA A 8 23.33 29.37 -12.15
C ALA A 8 22.07 28.56 -11.82
N ARG A 9 21.10 28.49 -12.75
CA ARG A 9 19.89 27.65 -12.59
C ARG A 9 20.21 26.17 -12.48
N GLN A 10 21.13 25.68 -13.31
CA GLN A 10 21.59 24.29 -13.26
C GLN A 10 22.27 23.99 -11.92
N TRP A 11 23.18 24.85 -11.47
CA TRP A 11 23.85 24.68 -10.17
C TRP A 11 22.86 24.64 -9.00
N VAL A 12 21.85 25.54 -8.98
CA VAL A 12 20.79 25.51 -7.95
C VAL A 12 20.00 24.20 -8.00
N SER A 13 19.65 23.73 -9.20
CA SER A 13 18.94 22.46 -9.37
C SER A 13 19.77 21.27 -8.87
N ASP A 14 21.08 21.26 -9.15
CA ASP A 14 21.99 20.21 -8.70
C ASP A 14 22.15 20.20 -7.18
N GLU A 15 22.27 21.37 -6.56
CA GLU A 15 22.35 21.53 -5.10
C GLU A 15 21.04 21.10 -4.42
N LEU A 16 19.89 21.43 -5.01
CA LEU A 16 18.58 20.96 -4.53
C LEU A 16 18.45 19.45 -4.67
N ALA A 17 18.93 18.87 -5.78
CA ALA A 17 18.92 17.43 -5.98
C ALA A 17 19.84 16.72 -4.98
N GLN A 18 21.02 17.28 -4.70
CA GLN A 18 21.94 16.76 -3.69
C GLN A 18 21.33 16.85 -2.29
N SER A 19 20.72 17.98 -1.94
CA SER A 19 20.01 18.17 -0.68
C SER A 19 18.85 17.18 -0.52
N ALA A 20 18.05 16.98 -1.56
CA ALA A 20 16.95 16.01 -1.58
C ALA A 20 17.44 14.58 -1.31
N ARG A 21 18.55 14.17 -1.94
CA ARG A 21 19.20 12.87 -1.70
C ARG A 21 19.71 12.76 -0.26
N ALA A 22 20.34 13.80 0.26
CA ALA A 22 20.85 13.83 1.64
C ALA A 22 19.72 13.70 2.67
N VAL A 23 18.61 14.43 2.49
CA VAL A 23 17.42 14.32 3.36
C VAL A 23 16.83 12.90 3.33
N THR A 24 16.76 12.30 2.15
CA THR A 24 16.25 10.93 1.98
C THR A 24 17.17 9.91 2.66
N ALA A 25 18.50 10.09 2.56
CA ALA A 25 19.47 9.24 3.25
C ALA A 25 19.31 9.30 4.78
N HIS A 26 19.24 10.50 5.36
CA HIS A 26 18.97 10.69 6.79
C HIS A 26 17.63 10.08 7.20
N GLY A 27 16.60 10.20 6.35
CA GLY A 27 15.30 9.58 6.57
C GLY A 27 15.36 8.05 6.64
N ARG A 28 16.22 7.41 5.83
CA ARG A 28 16.44 5.95 5.84
C ARG A 28 17.15 5.50 7.10
N GLU A 29 18.14 6.24 7.58
CA GLU A 29 18.85 5.95 8.83
C GLU A 29 17.91 6.03 10.05
N ALA A 30 17.11 7.09 10.13
CA ALA A 30 16.04 7.23 11.12
C ALA A 30 14.98 6.11 11.01
N GLY A 31 14.87 5.49 9.82
CA GLY A 31 13.99 4.36 9.55
C GLY A 31 14.28 3.14 10.43
N LEU A 32 15.54 2.83 10.74
CA LEU A 32 15.90 1.67 11.56
C LEU A 32 15.38 1.79 13.00
N ALA A 33 15.59 2.94 13.63
CA ALA A 33 15.06 3.23 14.97
C ALA A 33 13.53 3.17 14.98
N ARG A 34 12.88 3.63 13.90
CA ARG A 34 11.42 3.57 13.75
C ARG A 34 10.90 2.16 13.54
N LEU A 35 11.57 1.30 12.77
CA LEU A 35 11.18 -0.10 12.61
C LEU A 35 11.18 -0.83 13.95
N ASP A 36 12.14 -0.51 14.83
CA ASP A 36 12.14 -1.04 16.18
C ASP A 36 10.99 -0.50 17.04
N LEU A 37 10.65 0.79 16.93
CA LEU A 37 9.45 1.35 17.57
C LEU A 37 8.16 0.69 17.08
N VAL A 38 8.02 0.47 15.78
CA VAL A 38 6.86 -0.21 15.18
C VAL A 38 6.77 -1.65 15.68
N ARG A 39 7.90 -2.37 15.72
CA ARG A 39 7.96 -3.72 16.27
C ARG A 39 7.54 -3.74 17.74
N ARG A 40 8.10 -2.85 18.57
CA ARG A 40 7.74 -2.74 20.00
C ARG A 40 6.27 -2.36 20.18
N GLY A 41 5.75 -1.43 19.38
CA GLY A 41 4.35 -1.04 19.36
C GLY A 41 3.43 -2.21 19.00
N GLY A 42 3.77 -2.97 17.94
CA GLY A 42 3.02 -4.15 17.52
C GLY A 42 3.00 -5.24 18.60
N LEU A 43 4.15 -5.52 19.23
CA LEU A 43 4.21 -6.47 20.34
C LEU A 43 3.39 -6.00 21.55
N ARG A 44 3.46 -4.70 21.90
CA ARG A 44 2.62 -4.12 22.96
C ARG A 44 1.14 -4.24 22.63
N ALA A 45 0.74 -4.06 21.37
CA ALA A 45 -0.65 -4.22 20.95
C ALA A 45 -1.11 -5.69 21.07
N VAL A 46 -0.29 -6.66 20.67
CA VAL A 46 -0.60 -8.09 20.81
C VAL A 46 -0.76 -8.49 22.28
N TRP A 47 0.22 -8.17 23.13
CA TRP A 47 0.16 -8.49 24.55
C TRP A 47 -0.91 -7.67 25.29
N GLY A 48 -1.15 -6.43 24.87
CA GLY A 48 -2.26 -5.61 25.34
C GLY A 48 -3.62 -6.23 25.00
N ALA A 49 -3.80 -6.82 23.82
CA ALA A 49 -5.02 -7.54 23.46
C ALA A 49 -5.25 -8.78 24.33
N VAL A 50 -4.18 -9.53 24.66
CA VAL A 50 -4.25 -10.64 25.63
C VAL A 50 -4.68 -10.13 27.01
N LEU A 51 -4.10 -9.02 27.48
CA LEU A 51 -4.46 -8.40 28.76
C LEU A 51 -5.92 -7.92 28.77
N VAL A 52 -6.38 -7.27 27.70
CA VAL A 52 -7.78 -6.82 27.57
C VAL A 52 -8.72 -8.02 27.56
N LEU A 53 -8.38 -9.11 26.86
CA LEU A 53 -9.17 -10.34 26.88
C LEU A 53 -9.25 -10.93 28.29
N LEU A 54 -8.12 -10.99 29.02
CA LEU A 54 -8.07 -11.44 30.41
C LEU A 54 -8.96 -10.59 31.32
N LEU A 55 -8.84 -9.27 31.25
CA LEU A 55 -9.64 -8.35 32.04
C LEU A 55 -11.13 -8.47 31.71
N GLY A 56 -11.50 -8.52 30.43
CA GLY A 56 -12.89 -8.71 30.01
C GLY A 56 -13.47 -10.04 30.49
N GLN A 57 -12.70 -11.12 30.39
CA GLN A 57 -13.11 -12.43 30.92
C GLN A 57 -13.22 -12.44 32.46
N ALA A 58 -12.31 -11.78 33.17
CA ALA A 58 -12.35 -11.67 34.62
C ALA A 58 -13.56 -10.84 35.09
N LEU A 59 -13.83 -9.71 34.44
CA LEU A 59 -15.00 -8.86 34.73
C LEU A 59 -16.30 -9.60 34.48
N THR A 60 -16.42 -10.29 33.35
CA THR A 60 -17.61 -11.09 33.03
C THR A 60 -17.71 -12.39 33.84
N ALA A 61 -16.64 -12.80 34.54
CA ALA A 61 -16.67 -13.93 35.47
C ALA A 61 -17.31 -13.60 36.81
N VAL A 62 -17.40 -12.32 37.16
CA VAL A 62 -18.12 -11.88 38.34
C VAL A 62 -19.60 -12.25 38.17
N GLY A 63 -20.10 -13.15 39.02
CA GLY A 63 -21.46 -13.68 38.97
C GLY A 63 -21.62 -14.96 38.15
N SER A 64 -21.04 -15.05 36.95
CA SER A 64 -21.22 -16.25 36.10
C SER A 64 -20.23 -17.39 36.38
N GLY A 65 -19.21 -17.16 37.22
CA GLY A 65 -18.14 -18.11 37.52
C GLY A 65 -17.17 -18.35 36.35
N TRP A 66 -15.97 -18.88 36.61
CA TRP A 66 -14.95 -19.13 35.59
C TRP A 66 -15.22 -20.43 34.81
N THR A 67 -15.21 -20.38 33.47
CA THR A 67 -15.57 -21.52 32.62
C THR A 67 -14.36 -22.06 31.84
N GLY A 68 -14.41 -23.33 31.44
CA GLY A 68 -13.36 -23.93 30.60
C GLY A 68 -13.18 -23.22 29.25
N ALA A 69 -14.24 -22.62 28.70
CA ALA A 69 -14.17 -21.81 27.48
C ALA A 69 -13.31 -20.54 27.68
N ARG A 70 -13.35 -19.92 28.86
CA ARG A 70 -12.49 -18.77 29.18
C ARG A 70 -11.02 -19.17 29.26
N THR A 71 -10.72 -20.26 29.98
CA THR A 71 -9.36 -20.83 30.03
C THR A 71 -8.86 -21.16 28.63
N ALA A 72 -9.65 -21.87 27.82
CA ALA A 72 -9.26 -22.20 26.45
C ALA A 72 -8.99 -20.94 25.62
N GLY A 73 -9.85 -19.91 25.72
CA GLY A 73 -9.68 -18.64 25.03
C GLY A 73 -8.38 -17.92 25.39
N LEU A 74 -8.02 -17.90 26.68
CA LEU A 74 -6.77 -17.31 27.13
C LEU A 74 -5.55 -18.12 26.73
N CYS A 75 -5.59 -19.45 26.87
CA CYS A 75 -4.52 -20.33 26.41
C CYS A 75 -4.26 -20.14 24.91
N THR A 76 -5.32 -20.09 24.10
CA THR A 76 -5.22 -19.82 22.66
C THR A 76 -4.63 -18.44 22.39
N ALA A 77 -5.08 -17.40 23.09
CA ALA A 77 -4.55 -16.05 22.93
C ALA A 77 -3.05 -15.98 23.28
N LEU A 78 -2.62 -16.68 24.34
CA LEU A 78 -1.22 -16.77 24.74
C LEU A 78 -0.35 -17.49 23.71
N VAL A 79 -0.81 -18.65 23.21
CA VAL A 79 -0.10 -19.40 22.16
C VAL A 79 0.02 -18.56 20.90
N LEU A 80 -1.07 -17.92 20.46
CA LEU A 80 -1.05 -17.06 19.28
C LEU A 80 -0.16 -15.83 19.48
N ALA A 81 -0.18 -15.19 20.65
CA ALA A 81 0.70 -14.09 20.99
C ALA A 81 2.18 -14.49 20.98
N ALA A 82 2.51 -15.70 21.45
CA ALA A 82 3.87 -16.24 21.39
C ALA A 82 4.31 -16.49 19.94
N LEU A 83 3.46 -17.10 19.11
CA LEU A 83 3.74 -17.33 17.68
C LEU A 83 3.92 -16.02 16.92
N LEU A 84 3.04 -15.04 17.14
CA LEU A 84 3.16 -13.70 16.58
C LEU A 84 4.45 -13.01 17.06
N SER A 85 4.80 -13.14 18.34
CA SER A 85 6.04 -12.58 18.88
C SER A 85 7.28 -13.21 18.23
N ALA A 86 7.29 -14.52 18.00
CA ALA A 86 8.35 -15.23 17.28
C ALA A 86 8.44 -14.75 15.82
N ALA A 87 7.31 -14.67 15.11
CA ALA A 87 7.27 -14.15 13.74
C ALA A 87 7.76 -12.69 13.67
N ALA A 88 7.38 -11.84 14.62
CA ALA A 88 7.85 -10.47 14.73
C ALA A 88 9.36 -10.38 14.94
N HIS A 89 9.94 -11.34 15.69
CA HIS A 89 11.37 -11.41 15.92
C HIS A 89 12.12 -11.83 14.65
N VAL A 90 11.64 -12.84 13.93
CA VAL A 90 12.20 -13.29 12.65
C VAL A 90 12.15 -12.17 11.61
N HIS A 91 11.05 -11.41 11.56
CA HIS A 91 10.86 -10.31 10.62
C HIS A 91 11.28 -8.93 11.13
N ARG A 92 12.13 -8.86 12.19
CA ARG A 92 12.53 -7.59 12.81
C ARG A 92 13.16 -6.58 11.84
N ALA A 93 13.90 -7.06 10.85
CA ALA A 93 14.54 -6.22 9.83
C ALA A 93 13.54 -5.57 8.86
N ARG A 94 12.29 -6.04 8.81
CA ARG A 94 11.25 -5.59 7.87
C ARG A 94 10.01 -5.02 8.59
N GLY A 95 10.14 -4.61 9.85
CA GLY A 95 9.03 -4.02 10.62
C GLY A 95 8.24 -5.02 11.48
N GLY A 96 8.75 -6.23 11.66
CA GLY A 96 8.18 -7.24 12.57
C GLY A 96 6.83 -7.76 12.06
N LEU A 97 5.77 -7.59 12.87
CA LEU A 97 4.42 -8.10 12.57
C LEU A 97 3.79 -7.51 11.30
N LEU A 98 4.20 -6.29 10.91
CA LEU A 98 3.65 -5.63 9.73
C LEU A 98 4.33 -6.08 8.44
N ALA A 99 5.47 -6.77 8.52
CA ALA A 99 6.22 -7.23 7.34
C ALA A 99 5.38 -7.93 6.26
N PRO A 100 4.47 -8.88 6.57
CA PRO A 100 3.63 -9.51 5.55
C PRO A 100 2.58 -8.56 4.93
N LEU A 101 2.23 -7.49 5.64
CA LEU A 101 1.22 -6.51 5.20
C LEU A 101 1.82 -5.42 4.29
N ILE A 102 3.15 -5.29 4.29
CA ILE A 102 3.86 -4.29 3.51
C ILE A 102 4.05 -4.80 2.07
N GLY A 103 3.59 -3.99 1.10
CA GLY A 103 3.74 -4.22 -0.33
C GLY A 103 5.17 -4.04 -0.84
N GLU A 104 5.38 -4.36 -2.11
CA GLU A 104 6.67 -4.20 -2.81
C GLU A 104 7.07 -2.71 -2.91
N ASP A 105 6.09 -1.82 -2.93
CA ASP A 105 6.21 -0.35 -2.89
C ASP A 105 6.45 0.21 -1.47
N ASN A 106 6.67 -0.64 -0.46
CA ASN A 106 6.91 -0.25 0.94
C ASN A 106 5.71 0.45 1.63
N ARG A 107 4.48 0.24 1.13
CA ARG A 107 3.22 0.73 1.72
C ARG A 107 2.44 -0.40 2.37
N LEU A 108 1.54 -0.09 3.32
CA LEU A 108 0.59 -1.13 3.79
C LEU A 108 -0.45 -1.41 2.70
N SER A 109 -0.77 -2.69 2.51
CA SER A 109 -1.78 -3.13 1.55
C SER A 109 -3.09 -3.47 2.24
N THR A 110 -4.18 -2.80 1.84
CA THR A 110 -5.54 -3.07 2.35
C THR A 110 -5.94 -4.53 2.14
N THR A 111 -5.69 -5.09 0.95
CA THR A 111 -6.04 -6.49 0.65
C THR A 111 -5.25 -7.49 1.49
N ARG A 112 -3.96 -7.26 1.70
CA ARG A 112 -3.13 -8.11 2.58
C ARG A 112 -3.54 -7.98 4.05
N ALA A 113 -3.86 -6.76 4.51
CA ALA A 113 -4.32 -6.53 5.88
C ALA A 113 -5.66 -7.23 6.15
N VAL A 114 -6.62 -7.11 5.23
CA VAL A 114 -7.91 -7.80 5.32
C VAL A 114 -7.71 -9.32 5.31
N ALA A 115 -6.91 -9.86 4.37
CA ALA A 115 -6.60 -11.28 4.32
C ALA A 115 -5.92 -11.80 5.60
N ALA A 116 -4.95 -11.06 6.14
CA ALA A 116 -4.27 -11.41 7.38
C ALA A 116 -5.24 -11.39 8.58
N ALA A 117 -6.17 -10.44 8.65
CA ALA A 117 -7.17 -10.39 9.72
C ALA A 117 -8.10 -11.60 9.69
N TRP A 118 -8.61 -11.98 8.51
CA TRP A 118 -9.43 -13.17 8.32
C TRP A 118 -8.67 -14.46 8.65
N LEU A 119 -7.42 -14.57 8.19
CA LEU A 119 -6.57 -15.71 8.49
C LEU A 119 -6.30 -15.81 10.00
N LEU A 120 -5.96 -14.70 10.64
CA LEU A 120 -5.70 -14.65 12.09
C LEU A 120 -6.95 -15.09 12.88
N PHE A 121 -8.13 -14.60 12.49
CA PHE A 121 -9.38 -14.99 13.12
C PHE A 121 -9.70 -16.48 12.94
N LEU A 122 -9.51 -17.04 11.75
CA LEU A 122 -9.71 -18.46 11.52
C LEU A 122 -8.70 -19.29 12.32
N SER A 123 -7.42 -18.93 12.29
CA SER A 123 -6.37 -19.60 13.07
C SER A 123 -6.68 -19.56 14.57
N PHE A 124 -7.13 -18.42 15.09
CA PHE A 124 -7.59 -18.31 16.47
C PHE A 124 -8.77 -19.25 16.74
N SER A 125 -9.80 -19.24 15.90
CA SER A 125 -11.01 -20.07 16.06
C SER A 125 -10.69 -21.57 16.07
N LEU A 126 -9.81 -22.02 15.17
CA LEU A 126 -9.38 -23.41 15.08
C LEU A 126 -8.52 -23.81 16.28
N LEU A 127 -7.56 -22.97 16.68
CA LEU A 127 -6.71 -23.24 17.84
C LEU A 127 -7.52 -23.22 19.15
N PHE A 128 -8.48 -22.31 19.28
CA PHE A 128 -9.44 -22.24 20.38
C PHE A 128 -10.19 -23.56 20.53
N LEU A 129 -10.74 -24.04 19.42
CA LEU A 129 -11.50 -25.27 19.40
C LEU A 129 -10.61 -26.49 19.68
N ALA A 130 -9.37 -26.51 19.15
CA ALA A 130 -8.39 -27.55 19.41
C ALA A 130 -7.94 -27.62 20.87
N VAL A 131 -7.79 -26.48 21.56
CA VAL A 131 -7.47 -26.42 22.99
C VAL A 131 -8.66 -26.88 23.84
N ARG A 132 -9.89 -26.60 23.39
CA ARG A 132 -11.12 -26.95 24.12
C ARG A 132 -11.47 -28.45 24.02
N PHE A 133 -11.25 -29.08 22.86
CA PHE A 133 -11.69 -30.46 22.61
C PHE A 133 -11.12 -31.52 23.57
N PRO A 134 -9.82 -31.52 23.94
CA PRO A 134 -9.26 -32.46 24.91
C PRO A 134 -9.88 -32.32 26.30
N ALA A 135 -10.25 -31.10 26.71
CA ALA A 135 -10.86 -30.82 28.01
C ALA A 135 -12.32 -31.31 28.14
N LEU A 136 -12.95 -31.67 27.01
CA LEU A 136 -14.34 -32.14 26.94
C LEU A 136 -14.47 -33.65 26.74
N ARG A 137 -13.36 -34.40 26.59
CA ARG A 137 -13.41 -35.84 26.31
C ARG A 137 -13.74 -36.62 27.60
N PRO A 138 -14.91 -37.28 27.72
CA PRO A 138 -15.09 -38.27 28.77
C PRO A 138 -14.17 -39.48 28.49
N PRO A 139 -13.74 -40.23 29.53
CA PRO A 139 -13.01 -41.48 29.34
C PRO A 139 -13.83 -42.42 28.44
N ALA A 140 -13.15 -43.00 27.45
CA ALA A 140 -13.76 -43.61 26.28
C ALA A 140 -14.78 -44.70 26.60
N THR A 141 -16.03 -44.53 26.13
CA THR A 141 -16.87 -45.66 25.70
C THR A 141 -16.74 -45.81 24.19
N THR A 142 -16.32 -47.01 23.82
CA THR A 142 -16.17 -47.60 22.50
C THR A 142 -17.34 -47.29 21.54
N GLY A 143 -17.03 -46.81 20.33
CA GLY A 143 -17.95 -46.88 19.20
C GLY A 143 -18.01 -45.64 18.32
N THR A 144 -17.59 -45.80 17.06
CA THR A 144 -17.81 -44.93 15.89
C THR A 144 -16.89 -43.69 15.71
N ALA A 145 -15.93 -43.86 14.79
CA ALA A 145 -15.02 -42.85 14.24
C ALA A 145 -15.70 -41.83 13.29
N THR A 146 -17.03 -41.83 13.19
CA THR A 146 -17.80 -40.95 12.28
C THR A 146 -18.13 -39.58 12.88
N THR A 147 -17.74 -39.32 14.13
CA THR A 147 -18.19 -38.17 14.93
C THR A 147 -17.31 -36.92 14.82
N THR A 148 -16.13 -36.98 14.20
CA THR A 148 -15.23 -35.83 14.15
C THR A 148 -15.68 -34.77 13.14
N VAL A 149 -16.21 -35.19 11.97
CA VAL A 149 -16.66 -34.26 10.91
C VAL A 149 -17.97 -33.54 11.30
N THR A 150 -18.85 -34.22 12.05
CA THR A 150 -20.07 -33.64 12.62
C THR A 150 -19.77 -32.77 13.85
N ALA A 151 -18.71 -33.07 14.61
CA ALA A 151 -18.30 -32.29 15.78
C ALA A 151 -17.82 -30.87 15.43
N PHE A 152 -17.22 -30.65 14.26
CA PHE A 152 -16.78 -29.32 13.83
C PHE A 152 -17.86 -28.49 13.11
N GLY A 153 -19.00 -29.10 12.73
CA GLY A 153 -20.12 -28.39 12.11
C GLY A 153 -19.76 -27.68 10.79
N LEU A 154 -18.97 -28.32 9.92
CA LEU A 154 -18.43 -27.71 8.69
C LEU A 154 -19.51 -27.09 7.78
N SER A 155 -20.73 -27.63 7.78
CA SER A 155 -21.85 -27.07 7.01
C SER A 155 -22.21 -25.63 7.42
N ARG A 156 -22.03 -25.27 8.70
CA ARG A 156 -22.20 -23.88 9.19
C ARG A 156 -20.94 -23.05 8.98
N ALA A 157 -19.76 -23.67 8.98
CA ALA A 157 -18.50 -22.99 8.67
C ALA A 157 -18.38 -22.60 7.19
N ALA A 158 -19.25 -23.10 6.31
CA ALA A 158 -19.23 -22.82 4.88
C ALA A 158 -19.15 -21.30 4.60
N GLY A 159 -19.99 -20.48 5.24
CA GLY A 159 -19.94 -19.03 5.04
C GLY A 159 -18.61 -18.39 5.46
N LEU A 160 -18.02 -18.85 6.56
CA LEU A 160 -16.72 -18.37 7.04
C LEU A 160 -15.59 -18.75 6.07
N LEU A 161 -15.59 -20.00 5.59
CA LEU A 161 -14.61 -20.49 4.63
C LEU A 161 -14.77 -19.81 3.27
N THR A 162 -16.01 -19.56 2.83
CA THR A 162 -16.27 -18.80 1.60
C THR A 162 -15.79 -17.36 1.73
N ALA A 163 -16.02 -16.69 2.87
CA ALA A 163 -15.50 -15.35 3.11
C ALA A 163 -13.96 -15.31 3.07
N LEU A 164 -13.29 -16.28 3.70
CA LEU A 164 -11.84 -16.39 3.63
C LEU A 164 -11.35 -16.65 2.19
N ALA A 165 -11.99 -17.58 1.47
CA ALA A 165 -11.65 -17.90 0.10
C ALA A 165 -11.80 -16.68 -0.82
N LEU A 166 -12.89 -15.92 -0.65
CA LEU A 166 -13.14 -14.67 -1.35
C LEU A 166 -12.04 -13.64 -1.08
N VAL A 167 -11.75 -13.37 0.19
CA VAL A 167 -10.72 -12.39 0.58
C VAL A 167 -9.33 -12.80 0.09
N ALA A 168 -9.00 -14.09 0.15
CA ALA A 168 -7.76 -14.62 -0.39
C ALA A 168 -7.69 -14.45 -1.92
N ALA A 169 -8.77 -14.78 -2.63
CA ALA A 169 -8.87 -14.58 -4.08
C ALA A 169 -8.68 -13.09 -4.44
N VAL A 170 -9.37 -12.17 -3.74
CA VAL A 170 -9.21 -10.72 -3.92
C VAL A 170 -7.77 -10.28 -3.70
N SER A 171 -7.10 -10.78 -2.65
CA SER A 171 -5.70 -10.43 -2.39
C SER A 171 -4.76 -10.88 -3.51
N VAL A 172 -5.01 -12.05 -4.11
CA VAL A 172 -4.21 -12.56 -5.24
C VAL A 172 -4.53 -11.78 -6.52
N THR A 173 -5.82 -11.60 -6.83
CA THR A 173 -6.27 -10.89 -8.02
C THR A 173 -5.82 -9.43 -8.02
N ALA A 174 -5.93 -8.72 -6.89
CA ALA A 174 -5.43 -7.36 -6.77
C ALA A 174 -3.92 -7.28 -7.05
N ARG A 175 -3.13 -8.24 -6.56
CA ARG A 175 -1.69 -8.32 -6.88
C ARG A 175 -1.47 -8.53 -8.37
N LEU A 176 -2.18 -9.47 -9.00
CA LEU A 176 -2.07 -9.75 -10.43
C LEU A 176 -2.41 -8.51 -11.27
N VAL A 177 -3.49 -7.80 -10.95
CA VAL A 177 -3.91 -6.56 -11.63
C VAL A 177 -2.83 -5.49 -11.53
N VAL A 178 -2.28 -5.25 -10.34
CA VAL A 178 -1.21 -4.26 -10.13
C VAL A 178 0.05 -4.65 -10.89
N THR A 179 0.51 -5.91 -10.77
CA THR A 179 1.71 -6.39 -11.47
C THR A 179 1.55 -6.32 -12.99
N ALA A 180 0.39 -6.71 -13.53
CA ALA A 180 0.10 -6.61 -14.96
C ALA A 180 0.01 -5.14 -15.43
N GLY A 181 -0.55 -4.25 -14.61
CA GLY A 181 -0.61 -2.81 -14.88
C GLY A 181 0.77 -2.16 -14.94
N ILE A 182 1.67 -2.52 -14.02
CA ILE A 182 3.07 -2.07 -14.01
C ILE A 182 3.82 -2.61 -15.22
N ALA A 183 3.70 -3.91 -15.51
CA ALA A 183 4.36 -4.53 -16.65
C ALA A 183 3.89 -3.95 -18.00
N ALA A 184 2.62 -3.54 -18.09
CA ALA A 184 2.05 -2.88 -19.26
C ALA A 184 2.32 -1.36 -19.32
N GLY A 185 3.04 -0.78 -18.34
CA GLY A 185 3.29 0.66 -18.26
C GLY A 185 2.03 1.52 -18.06
N ARG A 186 0.91 0.92 -17.64
CA ARG A 186 -0.37 1.62 -17.37
C ARG A 186 -0.47 2.11 -15.93
N LEU A 187 0.29 1.51 -15.02
CA LEU A 187 0.34 1.85 -13.61
C LEU A 187 1.77 2.20 -13.22
N GLN A 188 1.94 3.31 -12.50
CA GLN A 188 3.23 3.80 -12.03
C GLN A 188 3.25 3.72 -10.50
N LYS A 189 4.18 2.93 -9.95
CA LYS A 189 4.35 2.76 -8.50
C LYS A 189 5.75 3.20 -8.08
N VAL A 190 5.81 4.24 -7.25
CA VAL A 190 7.05 4.69 -6.62
C VAL A 190 7.09 4.16 -5.20
N ARG A 191 8.27 3.66 -4.80
CA ARG A 191 8.52 3.15 -3.46
C ARG A 191 8.34 4.27 -2.44
N ALA A 192 7.46 4.06 -1.46
CA ALA A 192 7.28 4.97 -0.34
C ALA A 192 8.48 4.90 0.63
N ASP A 193 8.80 6.01 1.28
CA ASP A 193 9.85 6.03 2.31
C ASP A 193 9.51 5.12 3.50
N ARG A 194 8.21 5.01 3.83
CA ARG A 194 7.72 4.23 4.97
C ARG A 194 6.26 3.81 4.80
N PRO A 195 5.87 2.67 5.39
CA PRO A 195 4.47 2.31 5.55
C PRO A 195 3.79 3.24 6.57
N ARG A 196 2.54 3.62 6.29
CA ARG A 196 1.69 4.45 7.16
C ARG A 196 0.36 3.73 7.39
N ALA A 197 -0.23 3.89 8.58
CA ALA A 197 -1.56 3.34 8.84
C ALA A 197 -2.62 3.90 7.87
N ALA A 198 -2.44 5.16 7.44
CA ALA A 198 -3.28 5.79 6.43
C ALA A 198 -3.26 5.06 5.08
N ASP A 199 -2.21 4.30 4.73
CA ASP A 199 -2.14 3.56 3.47
C ASP A 199 -3.25 2.49 3.34
N LEU A 200 -3.87 2.08 4.46
CA LEU A 200 -5.02 1.16 4.44
C LEU A 200 -6.30 1.83 3.94
N LEU A 201 -6.37 3.16 4.00
CA LEU A 201 -7.56 3.98 3.75
C LEU A 201 -7.35 4.98 2.62
N CYS A 202 -6.10 5.25 2.26
CA CYS A 202 -5.71 6.28 1.31
C CYS A 202 -5.03 5.69 0.07
N ASP A 203 -5.19 6.40 -1.04
CA ASP A 203 -4.45 6.16 -2.27
C ASP A 203 -2.95 6.52 -2.13
N ASP A 204 -2.19 6.30 -3.20
CA ASP A 204 -0.75 6.53 -3.18
C ASP A 204 -0.35 7.99 -2.96
N SER A 205 -1.27 8.93 -3.24
CA SER A 205 -1.11 10.37 -3.01
C SER A 205 -1.55 10.81 -1.61
N GLY A 206 -2.08 9.90 -0.80
CA GLY A 206 -2.55 10.18 0.56
C GLY A 206 -4.01 10.64 0.66
N ARG A 207 -4.77 10.62 -0.45
CA ARG A 207 -6.20 10.96 -0.46
C ARG A 207 -7.03 9.75 -0.05
N ALA A 208 -8.11 9.95 0.70
CA ALA A 208 -9.00 8.85 1.09
C ALA A 208 -9.57 8.14 -0.15
N CYS A 209 -9.45 6.81 -0.18
CA CYS A 209 -9.96 5.97 -1.25
C CYS A 209 -11.26 5.29 -0.79
N LEU A 210 -12.40 5.72 -1.34
CA LEU A 210 -13.70 5.18 -0.94
C LEU A 210 -13.79 3.66 -1.11
N ALA A 211 -13.20 3.12 -2.19
CA ALA A 211 -13.20 1.68 -2.47
C ALA A 211 -12.40 0.86 -1.44
N ASP A 212 -11.28 1.41 -0.95
CA ASP A 212 -10.46 0.76 0.09
C ASP A 212 -11.12 0.88 1.47
N VAL A 213 -11.66 2.07 1.79
CA VAL A 213 -12.39 2.34 3.04
C VAL A 213 -13.60 1.43 3.17
N GLN A 214 -14.47 1.36 2.15
CA GLN A 214 -15.67 0.52 2.20
C GLN A 214 -15.32 -0.97 2.32
N TYR A 215 -14.29 -1.45 1.63
CA TYR A 215 -13.86 -2.85 1.68
C TYR A 215 -13.34 -3.22 3.06
N LEU A 216 -12.49 -2.36 3.64
CA LEU A 216 -12.00 -2.56 4.99
C LEU A 216 -13.13 -2.53 6.02
N LEU A 217 -14.03 -1.55 5.96
CA LEU A 217 -15.13 -1.41 6.91
C LEU A 217 -16.12 -2.59 6.84
N VAL A 218 -16.56 -2.98 5.65
CA VAL A 218 -17.46 -4.14 5.47
C VAL A 218 -16.79 -5.39 5.98
N SER A 219 -15.53 -5.63 5.61
CA SER A 219 -14.78 -6.80 6.08
C SER A 219 -14.64 -6.82 7.60
N CYS A 220 -14.28 -5.68 8.22
CA CYS A 220 -14.17 -5.56 9.67
C CYS A 220 -15.51 -5.81 10.38
N ALA A 221 -16.63 -5.31 9.84
CA ALA A 221 -17.95 -5.53 10.40
C ALA A 221 -18.36 -7.00 10.36
N VAL A 222 -18.15 -7.68 9.23
CA VAL A 222 -18.44 -9.12 9.11
C VAL A 222 -17.55 -9.93 10.04
N LEU A 223 -16.26 -9.60 10.13
CA LEU A 223 -15.32 -10.27 11.03
C LEU A 223 -15.71 -10.08 12.51
N ALA A 224 -16.15 -8.87 12.89
CA ALA A 224 -16.62 -8.58 14.24
C ALA A 224 -17.88 -9.38 14.58
N LEU A 225 -18.86 -9.46 13.66
CA LEU A 225 -20.05 -10.29 13.84
C LEU A 225 -19.71 -11.78 13.96
N ALA A 226 -18.75 -12.27 13.17
CA ALA A 226 -18.25 -13.65 13.29
C ALA A 226 -17.57 -13.90 14.66
N ALA A 227 -16.79 -12.94 15.16
CA ALA A 227 -16.17 -13.02 16.47
C ALA A 227 -17.19 -13.04 17.62
N VAL A 228 -18.25 -12.22 17.53
CA VAL A 228 -19.39 -12.27 18.46
C VAL A 228 -20.08 -13.63 18.39
N GLY A 229 -20.27 -14.18 17.19
CA GLY A 229 -20.82 -15.52 17.00
C GLY A 229 -20.00 -16.61 17.70
N LEU A 230 -18.67 -16.56 17.60
CA LEU A 230 -17.77 -17.48 18.29
C LEU A 230 -17.84 -17.32 19.82
N ALA A 231 -17.99 -16.09 20.32
CA ALA A 231 -18.15 -15.84 21.75
C ALA A 231 -19.49 -16.36 22.29
N HIS A 232 -20.55 -16.31 21.48
CA HIS A 232 -21.90 -16.74 21.85
C HIS A 232 -22.06 -18.27 21.85
N ASP A 233 -21.57 -18.96 20.81
CA ASP A 233 -21.52 -20.44 20.77
C ASP A 233 -20.07 -20.93 20.62
N PRO A 234 -19.30 -20.98 21.72
CA PRO A 234 -17.87 -21.31 21.67
C PRO A 234 -17.61 -22.78 21.33
N ALA A 235 -18.64 -23.63 21.21
CA ALA A 235 -18.45 -25.06 20.97
C ALA A 235 -18.18 -25.38 19.50
N ARG A 236 -18.33 -24.41 18.61
CA ARG A 236 -18.38 -24.60 17.17
C ARG A 236 -17.74 -23.42 16.46
N LEU A 237 -17.46 -23.58 15.17
CA LEU A 237 -17.06 -22.45 14.32
C LEU A 237 -18.27 -21.50 14.09
N PRO A 238 -18.04 -20.18 14.04
CA PRO A 238 -19.11 -19.22 13.82
C PRO A 238 -19.67 -19.38 12.40
N GLY A 239 -21.00 -19.48 12.31
CA GLY A 239 -21.70 -19.43 11.03
C GLY A 239 -21.82 -18.00 10.55
N VAL A 240 -21.26 -17.68 9.39
CA VAL A 240 -21.47 -16.38 8.73
C VAL A 240 -22.70 -16.51 7.81
N PRO A 241 -23.78 -15.73 8.04
CA PRO A 241 -24.95 -15.74 7.16
C PRO A 241 -24.56 -15.42 5.71
N TRP A 242 -25.19 -16.11 4.75
CA TRP A 242 -24.95 -15.88 3.33
C TRP A 242 -25.18 -14.44 2.89
N SER A 243 -26.10 -13.71 3.53
CA SER A 243 -26.30 -12.28 3.28
C SER A 243 -25.04 -11.44 3.54
N LEU A 244 -24.28 -11.75 4.61
CA LEU A 244 -23.02 -11.07 4.92
C LEU A 244 -21.89 -11.51 3.98
N VAL A 245 -21.88 -12.78 3.56
CA VAL A 245 -20.93 -13.27 2.54
C VAL A 245 -21.17 -12.57 1.21
N LEU A 246 -22.43 -12.40 0.80
CA LEU A 246 -22.81 -11.66 -0.41
C LEU A 246 -22.42 -10.18 -0.31
N LEU A 247 -22.68 -9.53 0.84
CA LEU A 247 -22.25 -8.15 1.08
C LEU A 247 -20.74 -7.99 0.95
N LEU A 248 -19.97 -8.91 1.56
CA LEU A 248 -18.52 -8.94 1.42
C LEU A 248 -18.11 -9.17 -0.04
N GLY A 249 -18.81 -10.03 -0.78
CA GLY A 249 -18.64 -10.27 -2.21
C GLY A 249 -18.82 -9.03 -3.07
N VAL A 250 -19.91 -8.29 -2.87
CA VAL A 250 -20.18 -7.02 -3.58
C VAL A 250 -19.12 -5.98 -3.24
N SER A 251 -18.77 -5.86 -1.96
CA SER A 251 -17.73 -4.94 -1.50
C SER A 251 -16.35 -5.27 -2.10
N ALA A 252 -15.99 -6.56 -2.16
CA ALA A 252 -14.79 -7.05 -2.80
C ALA A 252 -14.77 -6.79 -4.31
N ALA A 253 -15.90 -7.01 -5.00
CA ALA A 253 -16.03 -6.76 -6.42
C ALA A 253 -15.86 -5.27 -6.76
N TRP A 254 -16.47 -4.37 -5.96
CA TRP A 254 -16.24 -2.92 -6.08
C TRP A 254 -14.76 -2.60 -5.93
N HIS A 255 -14.12 -3.09 -4.87
CA HIS A 255 -12.70 -2.83 -4.61
C HIS A 255 -11.82 -3.28 -5.79
N LEU A 256 -12.05 -4.48 -6.33
CA LEU A 256 -11.32 -4.96 -7.50
C LEU A 256 -11.61 -4.12 -8.75
N ALA A 257 -12.86 -3.72 -8.98
CA ALA A 257 -13.22 -2.85 -10.10
C ALA A 257 -12.50 -1.49 -10.01
N ALA A 258 -12.41 -0.92 -8.82
CA ALA A 258 -11.63 0.31 -8.59
C ALA A 258 -10.15 0.08 -8.90
N LYS A 259 -9.55 -1.03 -8.42
CA LYS A 259 -8.15 -1.38 -8.72
C LYS A 259 -7.89 -1.61 -10.21
N CYS A 260 -8.86 -2.16 -10.95
CA CYS A 260 -8.76 -2.32 -12.40
C CYS A 260 -8.89 -1.00 -13.16
N ALA A 261 -9.59 -0.02 -12.59
CA ALA A 261 -9.73 1.32 -13.15
C ALA A 261 -8.56 2.26 -12.79
N GLU A 262 -7.72 1.89 -11.82
CA GLU A 262 -6.52 2.64 -11.46
C GLU A 262 -5.45 2.54 -12.57
N GLY A 263 -4.84 3.68 -12.89
CA GLY A 263 -3.70 3.75 -13.80
C GLY A 263 -3.79 4.93 -14.76
N VAL A 264 -2.69 5.66 -14.88
CA VAL A 264 -2.50 6.68 -15.90
C VAL A 264 -1.18 6.37 -16.59
N ARG A 265 -1.26 5.94 -17.86
CA ARG A 265 -0.10 5.86 -18.72
C ARG A 265 0.42 7.28 -18.94
N PRO A 266 1.69 7.57 -18.65
CA PRO A 266 2.24 8.91 -18.85
C PRO A 266 2.22 9.24 -20.34
N THR A 267 1.77 10.43 -20.71
CA THR A 267 1.60 10.83 -22.12
C THR A 267 1.90 12.30 -22.29
N ILE A 268 2.74 12.63 -23.27
CA ILE A 268 2.95 13.98 -23.76
C ILE A 268 1.85 14.32 -24.76
N HIS A 269 1.15 15.42 -24.52
CA HIS A 269 0.13 15.95 -25.43
C HIS A 269 0.70 17.00 -26.38
N SER A 270 1.58 17.88 -25.88
CA SER A 270 2.20 18.92 -26.69
C SER A 270 3.51 19.39 -26.06
N VAL A 271 4.43 19.87 -26.89
CA VAL A 271 5.65 20.56 -26.45
C VAL A 271 5.62 21.95 -27.09
N VAL A 272 5.79 22.98 -26.28
CA VAL A 272 5.75 24.38 -26.72
C VAL A 272 6.91 25.17 -26.13
N ARG A 273 7.27 26.30 -26.74
CA ARG A 273 8.17 27.28 -26.11
C ARG A 273 7.51 27.82 -24.84
N SER A 274 8.22 27.76 -23.70
CA SER A 274 7.81 28.41 -22.46
C SER A 274 7.84 29.92 -22.67
N ARG A 275 6.76 30.62 -22.31
CA ARG A 275 6.63 32.06 -22.54
C ARG A 275 6.51 32.81 -21.22
N GLU A 276 7.19 33.94 -21.13
CA GLU A 276 6.88 34.95 -20.14
C GLU A 276 5.76 35.86 -20.66
N ALA A 277 5.01 36.48 -19.75
CA ALA A 277 3.90 37.36 -20.13
C ALA A 277 4.43 38.55 -20.96
N GLY A 278 4.06 38.61 -22.24
CA GLY A 278 4.50 39.65 -23.18
C GLY A 278 5.37 39.15 -24.34
N ASP A 279 5.81 37.88 -24.31
CA ASP A 279 6.57 37.28 -25.41
C ASP A 279 5.72 37.00 -26.66
N LEU A 280 6.31 37.28 -27.83
CA LEU A 280 5.73 36.95 -29.13
C LEU A 280 5.89 35.46 -29.46
N ASP A 281 5.01 34.96 -30.32
CA ASP A 281 5.11 33.63 -30.91
C ASP A 281 6.40 33.53 -31.75
N ALA A 282 7.30 32.65 -31.30
CA ALA A 282 8.57 32.37 -31.94
C ALA A 282 8.80 30.85 -32.03
N PRO A 283 9.54 30.38 -33.05
CA PRO A 283 9.95 28.98 -33.12
C PRO A 283 10.88 28.62 -31.96
N ILE A 284 10.96 27.33 -31.63
CA ILE A 284 11.79 26.83 -30.53
C ILE A 284 13.26 26.91 -30.93
N ARG A 285 14.07 27.63 -30.16
CA ARG A 285 15.53 27.75 -30.36
C ARG A 285 16.34 27.05 -29.31
N THR A 286 17.58 26.69 -29.63
CA THR A 286 18.53 26.20 -28.63
C THR A 286 18.69 27.23 -27.50
N GLY A 287 18.66 26.76 -26.26
CA GLY A 287 18.69 27.63 -25.07
C GLY A 287 17.34 28.21 -24.63
N ASP A 288 16.26 28.08 -25.41
CA ASP A 288 14.92 28.41 -24.93
C ASP A 288 14.46 27.41 -23.87
N ASP A 289 13.64 27.86 -22.92
CA ASP A 289 12.90 26.95 -22.05
C ASP A 289 11.69 26.39 -22.82
N ILE A 290 11.51 25.07 -22.81
CA ILE A 290 10.35 24.39 -23.39
C ILE A 290 9.40 23.94 -22.28
N GLU A 291 8.10 24.09 -22.52
CA GLU A 291 7.03 23.56 -21.69
C GLU A 291 6.44 22.31 -22.34
N ILE A 292 6.61 21.18 -21.66
CA ILE A 292 6.09 19.88 -22.05
C ILE A 292 4.78 19.66 -21.30
N ARG A 293 3.66 19.63 -22.02
CA ARG A 293 2.32 19.43 -21.46
C ARG A 293 1.85 18.01 -21.69
N GLY A 294 1.20 17.44 -20.69
CA GLY A 294 0.80 16.05 -20.71
C GLY A 294 0.02 15.65 -19.46
N ARG A 295 0.14 14.38 -19.11
CA ARG A 295 -0.42 13.81 -17.88
C ARG A 295 0.44 12.65 -17.39
N GLY A 296 0.40 12.38 -16.10
CA GLY A 296 1.08 11.25 -15.49
C GLY A 296 2.59 11.42 -15.37
N PHE A 297 3.12 12.65 -15.49
CA PHE A 297 4.57 12.89 -15.38
C PHE A 297 5.08 12.66 -13.97
N VAL A 298 4.26 12.97 -12.95
CA VAL A 298 4.59 12.76 -11.54
C VAL A 298 3.72 11.62 -11.01
N PRO A 299 4.27 10.40 -10.88
CA PRO A 299 3.51 9.27 -10.37
C PRO A 299 2.88 9.54 -9.00
N PRO A 300 1.73 8.94 -8.68
CA PRO A 300 1.16 9.01 -7.34
C PRO A 300 2.19 8.63 -6.26
N GLY A 301 2.39 9.51 -5.28
CA GLY A 301 3.38 9.34 -4.23
C GLY A 301 4.81 9.77 -4.57
N ALA A 302 5.07 10.26 -5.78
CA ALA A 302 6.36 10.80 -6.20
C ALA A 302 6.51 12.31 -5.95
N GLY A 303 5.58 12.96 -5.24
CA GLY A 303 5.65 14.41 -4.99
C GLY A 303 6.74 14.87 -4.01
N ALA A 304 7.51 13.94 -3.43
CA ALA A 304 8.64 14.26 -2.56
C ALA A 304 9.86 14.71 -3.38
N PRO A 305 10.77 15.54 -2.83
CA PRO A 305 11.90 16.09 -3.58
C PRO A 305 12.76 15.03 -4.29
N ASP A 306 13.12 13.93 -3.62
CA ASP A 306 14.00 12.90 -4.19
C ASP A 306 13.40 12.19 -5.42
N PRO A 307 12.17 11.65 -5.39
CA PRO A 307 11.53 11.13 -6.60
C PRO A 307 11.44 12.15 -7.74
N LEU A 308 11.18 13.44 -7.46
CA LEU A 308 11.10 14.47 -8.51
C LEU A 308 12.43 14.67 -9.24
N THR A 309 13.58 14.53 -8.55
CA THR A 309 14.91 14.61 -9.20
C THR A 309 15.18 13.50 -10.22
N ARG A 310 14.36 12.44 -10.24
CA ARG A 310 14.52 11.30 -11.15
C ARG A 310 13.79 11.48 -12.48
N LEU A 311 13.02 12.56 -12.64
CA LEU A 311 12.41 12.87 -13.93
C LEU A 311 13.51 13.34 -14.90
N VAL A 312 13.54 12.70 -16.06
CA VAL A 312 14.48 13.00 -17.14
C VAL A 312 13.70 13.21 -18.42
N VAL A 313 14.09 14.21 -19.20
CA VAL A 313 13.56 14.44 -20.53
C VAL A 313 14.64 14.05 -21.54
N HIS A 314 14.29 13.15 -22.46
CA HIS A 314 15.10 12.89 -23.63
C HIS A 314 14.69 13.87 -24.72
N ILE A 315 15.67 14.59 -25.25
CA ILE A 315 15.51 15.51 -26.38
C ILE A 315 16.52 15.08 -27.44
N GLY A 316 16.05 14.27 -28.39
CA GLY A 316 16.91 13.58 -29.35
C GLY A 316 17.93 12.68 -28.63
N PRO A 317 19.24 12.85 -28.86
CA PRO A 317 20.28 12.10 -28.16
C PRO A 317 20.61 12.63 -26.75
N VAL A 318 20.11 13.82 -26.38
CA VAL A 318 20.51 14.52 -25.16
C VAL A 318 19.53 14.24 -24.02
N HIS A 319 20.06 14.09 -22.81
CA HIS A 319 19.29 13.88 -21.59
C HIS A 319 19.31 15.16 -20.76
N ALA A 320 18.14 15.76 -20.54
CA ALA A 320 17.97 16.93 -19.72
C ALA A 320 17.27 16.56 -18.40
N HIS A 321 17.87 16.95 -17.28
CA HIS A 321 17.20 16.84 -15.98
C HIS A 321 16.14 17.93 -15.84
N VAL A 322 14.98 17.57 -15.27
CA VAL A 322 13.93 18.57 -15.02
C VAL A 322 14.32 19.44 -13.83
N PRO A 323 14.44 20.77 -14.01
CA PRO A 323 14.85 21.66 -12.93
C PRO A 323 13.79 21.75 -11.83
N LEU A 324 14.23 21.66 -10.58
CA LEU A 324 13.36 21.84 -9.43
C LEU A 324 13.12 23.33 -9.15
N VAL A 325 11.86 23.78 -9.24
CA VAL A 325 11.48 25.16 -8.93
C VAL A 325 10.69 25.18 -7.60
N PRO A 326 11.31 25.55 -6.47
CA PRO A 326 10.66 25.48 -5.16
C PRO A 326 9.59 26.57 -5.01
N VAL A 327 8.46 26.19 -4.41
CA VAL A 327 7.38 27.09 -4.00
C VAL A 327 6.89 26.73 -2.61
N GLN A 328 6.08 27.59 -1.98
CA GLN A 328 5.47 27.22 -0.70
C GLN A 328 4.65 25.94 -0.85
N GLY A 329 4.98 24.92 -0.05
CA GLY A 329 4.28 23.65 -0.05
C GLY A 329 4.74 22.62 -1.09
N GLY A 330 5.78 22.89 -1.90
CA GLY A 330 6.30 21.91 -2.85
C GLY A 330 7.15 22.50 -3.96
N PHE A 331 6.94 22.02 -5.18
CA PHE A 331 7.63 22.50 -6.39
C PHE A 331 6.61 22.86 -7.45
N ALA A 332 6.83 23.99 -8.13
CA ALA A 332 6.04 24.40 -9.29
C ALA A 332 6.51 23.71 -10.58
N ASN A 333 7.70 23.11 -10.55
CA ASN A 333 8.24 22.27 -11.61
C ASN A 333 9.14 21.21 -10.97
N PRO A 334 8.99 19.91 -11.30
CA PRO A 334 7.98 19.30 -12.18
C PRO A 334 6.55 19.26 -11.60
N THR A 335 5.54 19.21 -12.48
CA THR A 335 4.14 18.90 -12.12
C THR A 335 3.60 17.69 -12.89
N ASP A 336 2.46 17.13 -12.49
CA ASP A 336 1.87 15.97 -13.17
C ASP A 336 1.45 16.27 -14.62
N THR A 337 1.12 17.53 -14.92
CA THR A 337 0.56 17.96 -16.21
C THR A 337 1.52 18.79 -17.05
N ALA A 338 2.58 19.35 -16.46
CA ALA A 338 3.52 20.23 -17.14
C ALA A 338 4.94 20.11 -16.58
N LEU A 339 5.92 20.15 -17.47
CA LEU A 339 7.35 20.21 -17.16
C LEU A 339 7.97 21.36 -17.95
N THR A 340 8.75 22.21 -17.29
CA THR A 340 9.56 23.24 -17.96
C THR A 340 11.02 22.81 -17.93
N VAL A 341 11.66 22.71 -19.08
CA VAL A 341 13.05 22.24 -19.22
C VAL A 341 13.80 23.14 -20.20
N PRO A 342 15.04 23.55 -19.90
CA PRO A 342 15.86 24.27 -20.86
C PRO A 342 16.24 23.35 -22.02
N LEU A 343 16.13 23.84 -23.26
CA LEU A 343 16.60 23.12 -24.43
C LEU A 343 18.14 23.16 -24.45
N PRO A 344 18.84 22.03 -24.31
CA PRO A 344 20.30 22.02 -24.27
C PRO A 344 20.91 22.55 -25.57
N ALA A 345 22.03 23.26 -25.46
CA ALA A 345 22.76 23.77 -26.63
C ALA A 345 23.33 22.66 -27.54
N ASP A 346 23.51 21.45 -26.99
CA ASP A 346 24.00 20.28 -27.72
C ASP A 346 22.91 19.62 -28.60
N VAL A 347 21.67 20.12 -28.58
CA VAL A 347 20.60 19.65 -29.46
C VAL A 347 20.78 20.24 -30.85
N GLU A 348 21.00 19.37 -31.84
CA GLU A 348 21.12 19.79 -33.23
C GLU A 348 19.80 20.42 -33.73
N PRO A 349 19.87 21.54 -34.49
CA PRO A 349 18.71 22.11 -35.16
C PRO A 349 18.05 21.10 -36.12
N GLY A 350 16.73 21.10 -36.17
CA GLY A 350 15.94 20.23 -37.03
C GLY A 350 14.82 19.51 -36.28
N ARG A 351 14.37 18.38 -36.84
CA ARG A 351 13.31 17.56 -36.24
C ARG A 351 13.88 16.68 -35.14
N VAL A 352 13.43 16.93 -33.91
CA VAL A 352 13.93 16.24 -32.71
C VAL A 352 12.76 15.57 -31.99
N GLU A 353 12.96 14.35 -31.51
CA GLU A 353 11.97 13.64 -30.69
C GLU A 353 12.13 14.00 -29.20
N VAL A 354 11.03 14.26 -28.52
CA VAL A 354 10.98 14.51 -27.08
C VAL A 354 10.22 13.37 -26.38
N SER A 355 10.82 12.80 -25.34
CA SER A 355 10.15 11.86 -24.42
C SER A 355 10.51 12.17 -22.97
N VAL A 356 9.66 11.74 -22.03
CA VAL A 356 9.87 11.93 -20.60
C VAL A 356 9.94 10.55 -19.94
N VAL A 357 10.96 10.36 -19.11
CA VAL A 357 11.06 9.24 -18.17
C VAL A 357 10.64 9.71 -16.79
N THR A 358 9.59 9.10 -16.24
CA THR A 358 9.04 9.46 -14.93
C THR A 358 9.89 8.90 -13.79
N ALA A 359 9.63 9.34 -12.56
CA ALA A 359 10.26 8.80 -11.35
C ALA A 359 10.05 7.29 -11.12
N ALA A 360 9.05 6.69 -11.79
CA ALA A 360 8.80 5.26 -11.78
C ALA A 360 9.56 4.50 -12.89
N GLY A 361 10.33 5.20 -13.72
CA GLY A 361 11.09 4.62 -14.84
C GLY A 361 10.24 4.30 -16.07
N VAL A 362 9.03 4.88 -16.19
CA VAL A 362 8.16 4.69 -17.35
C VAL A 362 8.40 5.81 -18.35
N GLU A 363 8.68 5.45 -19.60
CA GLU A 363 8.84 6.41 -20.71
C GLU A 363 7.47 6.74 -21.36
N THR A 364 7.27 8.01 -21.70
CA THR A 364 6.08 8.48 -22.42
C THR A 364 6.08 8.09 -23.90
N ASN A 365 5.02 8.46 -24.63
CA ASN A 365 5.11 8.59 -26.09
C ASN A 365 6.17 9.64 -26.48
N ARG A 366 6.65 9.52 -27.72
CA ARG A 366 7.54 10.50 -28.33
C ARG A 366 6.74 11.55 -29.10
N VAL A 367 7.16 12.80 -29.01
CA VAL A 367 6.58 13.92 -29.74
C VAL A 367 7.69 14.63 -30.50
N THR A 368 7.52 14.82 -31.80
CA THR A 368 8.49 15.53 -32.64
C THR A 368 8.29 17.03 -32.51
N ILE A 369 9.39 17.77 -32.34
CA ILE A 369 9.45 19.23 -32.39
C ILE A 369 10.42 19.67 -33.49
N ASP A 370 10.21 20.87 -34.01
CA ASP A 370 11.15 21.55 -34.91
C ASP A 370 11.97 22.55 -34.10
N VAL A 371 13.27 22.32 -34.01
CA VAL A 371 14.25 23.22 -33.38
C VAL A 371 14.93 24.03 -34.48
N VAL A 372 15.02 25.34 -34.30
CA VAL A 372 15.76 26.25 -35.19
C VAL A 372 16.99 26.83 -34.47
N ASP A 373 17.96 27.30 -35.25
CA ASP A 373 19.16 27.97 -34.73
C ASP A 373 18.85 29.25 -33.93
#